data_AF-A0A1V6T8U0-F1
#
_entry.id   AF-A0A1V6T8U0-F1
#
_cell.length_a   1.000
_cell.length_b   1.000
_cell.length_c   1.000
_cell.angle_alpha   90.00
_cell.angle_beta   90.00
_cell.angle_gamma   90.00
#
_symmetry.space_group_name_H-M   'P 1'
#
loop_
_entity.id
_entity.type
_entity.pdbx_description
1 polymer ?
#
loop_
_entity_poly.entity_id
_entity_poly.type
_entity_poly.pdbx_seq_one_letter_code
_entity_poly.pdbx_strand_id
1 'polypeptide(L)'
;MSNSSNVPERDGKCAPIDANDSGDEEVFHDAHFPAEEEAQLLKESHEIKSEANQLFIAKSYDQAISCYDRALASCPSYLDYDIAIIHSNIAACHLKLEDWKAAVDSATVSIERLSKIIPPTPQEKGDESKGKQIQESKEHTDAVVELSGDDEEAELKELQRLQEQDEQRSKVMRLRGKVLMRRAKAKTEIGGWGSLQGAAEDYQALAGTENLPADDKRVVQRALRELPERIKQAREKEMGDMMGKLKELGNGILSPFGLSTDNFKFVQDPKTGGYNMNFQS
;
A
#
# COMPACT_ATOMS: atom_id res chain seq x y z
N MET A 1 -11.70 -75.37 -44.23
CA MET A 1 -11.10 -75.27 -42.88
C MET A 1 -11.60 -73.99 -42.25
N SER A 2 -12.40 -74.15 -41.21
CA SER A 2 -13.13 -73.11 -40.48
C SER A 2 -12.25 -72.47 -39.41
N ASN A 3 -12.50 -71.19 -39.09
CA ASN A 3 -12.38 -70.52 -37.78
C ASN A 3 -12.77 -69.04 -38.02
N SER A 4 -13.92 -68.48 -37.63
CA SER A 4 -14.62 -68.33 -36.33
C SER A 4 -13.85 -67.59 -35.23
N SER A 5 -14.41 -66.44 -34.81
CA SER A 5 -14.49 -65.80 -33.47
C SER A 5 -14.84 -64.31 -33.69
N ASN A 6 -16.09 -63.85 -33.78
CA ASN A 6 -17.20 -63.70 -32.82
C ASN A 6 -16.90 -62.81 -31.59
N VAL A 7 -17.60 -61.66 -31.54
CA VAL A 7 -17.62 -60.61 -30.50
C VAL A 7 -18.93 -60.77 -29.70
N PRO A 8 -18.98 -60.45 -28.39
CA PRO A 8 -20.25 -60.24 -27.71
C PRO A 8 -20.43 -58.79 -27.22
N GLU A 9 -21.56 -58.19 -27.59
CA GLU A 9 -22.24 -57.11 -26.85
C GLU A 9 -22.99 -57.67 -25.64
N ARG A 10 -23.08 -56.90 -24.54
CA ARG A 10 -24.20 -56.97 -23.59
C ARG A 10 -24.46 -55.63 -22.92
N ASP A 11 -25.67 -55.12 -23.14
CA ASP A 11 -26.36 -54.12 -22.32
C ASP A 11 -27.35 -54.82 -21.36
N GLY A 12 -27.53 -54.29 -20.15
CA GLY A 12 -28.55 -54.77 -19.20
C GLY A 12 -28.51 -54.10 -17.81
N LYS A 13 -29.31 -53.03 -17.63
CA LYS A 13 -29.81 -52.43 -16.36
C LYS A 13 -30.72 -53.44 -15.61
N CYS A 14 -31.06 -53.44 -14.30
CA CYS A 14 -30.98 -52.48 -13.17
C CYS A 14 -31.24 -53.20 -11.81
N ALA A 15 -30.81 -52.56 -10.68
CA ALA A 15 -31.42 -52.48 -9.33
C ALA A 15 -30.81 -53.30 -8.14
N PRO A 16 -30.94 -52.87 -6.85
CA PRO A 16 -31.21 -51.53 -6.28
C PRO A 16 -30.26 -51.11 -5.10
N ILE A 17 -30.26 -49.81 -4.77
CA ILE A 17 -29.92 -49.11 -3.49
C ILE A 17 -29.20 -49.88 -2.36
N ASP A 18 -27.99 -49.43 -2.03
CA ASP A 18 -27.56 -49.27 -0.63
C ASP A 18 -27.02 -47.84 -0.46
N ALA A 19 -27.76 -47.07 0.33
CA ALA A 19 -27.43 -45.73 0.74
C ALA A 19 -26.35 -45.79 1.83
N ASN A 20 -25.16 -45.31 1.50
CA ASN A 20 -24.29 -44.67 2.47
C ASN A 20 -23.68 -43.45 1.79
N ASP A 21 -24.55 -42.45 1.65
CA ASP A 21 -24.21 -41.05 1.42
C ASP A 21 -23.46 -40.55 2.68
N SER A 22 -22.18 -40.93 2.79
CA SER A 22 -21.25 -40.14 3.59
C SER A 22 -20.97 -38.91 2.75
N GLY A 23 -21.81 -37.89 2.93
CA GLY A 23 -21.57 -36.57 2.42
C GLY A 23 -20.18 -36.14 2.86
N ASP A 24 -19.22 -36.28 1.95
CA ASP A 24 -18.12 -35.34 1.86
C ASP A 24 -18.81 -34.00 1.60
N GLU A 25 -19.19 -33.32 2.68
CA GLU A 25 -19.28 -31.87 2.64
C GLU A 25 -17.96 -31.44 2.00
N GLU A 26 -18.02 -30.98 0.75
CA GLU A 26 -16.95 -30.19 0.17
C GLU A 26 -16.85 -28.94 1.06
N VAL A 27 -16.16 -29.10 2.19
CA VAL A 27 -15.73 -28.03 3.06
C VAL A 27 -14.84 -27.20 2.16
N PHE A 28 -15.41 -26.12 1.63
CA PHE A 28 -14.67 -25.09 0.95
C PHE A 28 -13.52 -24.70 1.87
N HIS A 29 -12.32 -25.21 1.58
CA HIS A 29 -11.13 -24.81 2.31
C HIS A 29 -10.96 -23.35 1.93
N ASP A 30 -11.32 -22.47 2.87
CA ASP A 30 -10.86 -21.10 2.86
C ASP A 30 -9.37 -21.14 2.49
N ALA A 31 -8.90 -20.17 1.69
CA ALA A 31 -7.55 -20.13 1.13
C ALA A 31 -6.42 -19.94 2.19
N HIS A 32 -6.65 -20.42 3.40
CA HIS A 32 -5.82 -20.40 4.58
C HIS A 32 -5.23 -21.78 4.82
N PHE A 33 -3.97 -21.80 5.24
CA PHE A 33 -3.34 -23.03 5.68
C PHE A 33 -3.98 -23.50 7.00
N PRO A 34 -3.96 -24.81 7.29
CA PRO A 34 -4.26 -25.32 8.62
C PRO A 34 -3.38 -24.62 9.68
N ALA A 35 -3.92 -24.41 10.88
CA ALA A 35 -3.24 -23.61 11.92
C ALA A 35 -1.81 -24.08 12.24
N GLU A 36 -1.54 -25.39 12.17
CA GLU A 36 -0.22 -25.95 12.41
C GLU A 36 0.77 -25.62 11.27
N GLU A 37 0.33 -25.75 10.01
CA GLU A 37 1.15 -25.43 8.83
C GLU A 37 1.37 -23.91 8.74
N GLU A 38 0.34 -23.10 9.00
CA GLU A 38 0.47 -21.63 9.08
C GLU A 38 1.51 -21.23 10.14
N ALA A 39 1.45 -21.81 11.34
CA ALA A 39 2.39 -21.52 12.40
C ALA A 39 3.83 -21.93 12.01
N GLN A 40 4.00 -23.03 11.28
CA GLN A 40 5.30 -23.47 10.79
C GLN A 40 5.87 -22.50 9.75
N LEU A 41 5.06 -22.12 8.74
CA LEU A 41 5.44 -21.16 7.70
C LEU A 41 5.78 -19.78 8.31
N LEU A 42 4.98 -19.32 9.26
CA LEU A 42 5.22 -18.05 9.95
C LEU A 42 6.51 -18.10 10.77
N LYS A 43 6.77 -19.21 11.47
CA LYS A 43 8.02 -19.42 12.21
C LYS A 43 9.23 -19.40 11.28
N GLU A 44 9.17 -20.10 10.15
CA GLU A 44 10.24 -20.10 9.14
C GLU A 44 10.49 -18.67 8.61
N SER A 45 9.43 -17.95 8.23
CA SER A 45 9.53 -16.56 7.79
C SER A 45 10.17 -15.67 8.87
N HIS A 46 9.84 -15.86 10.15
CA HIS A 46 10.40 -15.10 11.27
C HIS A 46 11.88 -15.40 11.52
N GLU A 47 12.30 -16.65 11.35
CA GLU A 47 13.71 -17.05 11.44
C GLU A 47 14.54 -16.41 10.33
N ILE A 48 14.07 -16.47 9.07
CA ILE A 48 14.74 -15.82 7.93
C ILE A 48 14.78 -14.30 8.11
N LYS A 49 13.68 -13.69 8.59
CA LYS A 49 13.64 -12.26 8.94
C LYS A 49 14.66 -11.89 10.02
N SER A 50 14.89 -12.77 10.99
CA SER A 50 15.90 -12.57 12.04
C SER A 50 17.32 -12.56 11.45
N GLU A 51 17.62 -13.50 10.54
CA GLU A 51 18.87 -13.50 9.77
C GLU A 51 19.04 -12.20 8.96
N ALA A 52 17.99 -11.75 8.27
CA ALA A 52 17.99 -10.50 7.52
C ALA A 52 18.24 -9.28 8.42
N ASN A 53 17.71 -9.25 9.65
CA ASN A 53 18.00 -8.21 10.63
C ASN A 53 19.48 -8.20 11.04
N GLN A 54 20.12 -9.37 11.16
CA GLN A 54 21.55 -9.46 11.46
C GLN A 54 22.39 -8.90 10.31
N LEU A 55 22.04 -9.23 9.06
CA LEU A 55 22.67 -8.68 7.85
C LEU A 55 22.48 -7.17 7.75
N PHE A 56 21.30 -6.66 8.14
CA PHE A 56 21.03 -5.22 8.20
C PHE A 56 21.94 -4.51 9.22
N ILE A 57 22.13 -5.10 10.40
CA ILE A 57 23.05 -4.58 11.43
C ILE A 57 24.50 -4.61 10.92
N ALA A 58 24.87 -5.67 10.19
CA ALA A 58 26.17 -5.80 9.53
C ALA A 58 26.36 -4.84 8.34
N LYS A 59 25.33 -4.05 7.99
CA LYS A 59 25.29 -3.10 6.86
C LYS A 59 25.39 -3.77 5.48
N SER A 60 25.17 -5.08 5.40
CA SER A 60 25.07 -5.83 4.15
C SER A 60 23.65 -5.72 3.60
N TYR A 61 23.25 -4.54 3.12
CA TYR A 61 21.86 -4.24 2.79
C TYR A 61 21.30 -5.07 1.63
N ASP A 62 22.08 -5.31 0.57
CA ASP A 62 21.64 -6.13 -0.57
C ASP A 62 21.37 -7.59 -0.18
N GLN A 63 22.23 -8.14 0.68
CA GLN A 63 22.04 -9.49 1.23
C GLN A 63 20.85 -9.53 2.18
N ALA A 64 20.67 -8.48 3.01
CA ALA A 64 19.51 -8.37 3.89
C ALA A 64 18.20 -8.34 3.08
N ILE A 65 18.14 -7.58 1.98
CA ILE A 65 16.99 -7.53 1.07
C ILE A 65 16.71 -8.92 0.50
N SER A 66 17.73 -9.61 0.00
CA SER A 66 17.59 -10.97 -0.53
C SER A 66 17.03 -11.95 0.51
N CYS A 67 17.45 -11.84 1.77
CA CYS A 67 16.89 -12.64 2.87
C CYS A 67 15.46 -12.22 3.21
N TYR A 68 15.12 -10.93 3.18
CA TYR A 68 13.73 -10.49 3.37
C TYR A 68 12.79 -10.99 2.26
N ASP A 69 13.23 -11.02 1.01
CA ASP A 69 12.44 -11.57 -0.10
C ASP A 69 12.18 -13.08 0.10
N ARG A 70 13.17 -13.81 0.61
CA ARG A 70 12.98 -15.21 1.03
C ARG A 70 11.98 -15.33 2.19
N ALA A 71 12.03 -14.44 3.17
CA ALA A 71 11.06 -14.42 4.27
C ALA A 71 9.63 -14.14 3.77
N LEU A 72 9.47 -13.28 2.75
CA LEU A 72 8.17 -13.03 2.10
C LEU A 72 7.67 -14.27 1.36
N ALA A 73 8.55 -15.02 0.70
CA ALA A 73 8.19 -16.24 -0.01
C ALA A 73 7.66 -17.35 0.93
N SER A 74 8.19 -17.44 2.15
CA SER A 74 7.70 -18.38 3.17
C SER A 74 6.49 -17.86 3.95
N CYS A 75 6.12 -16.57 3.82
CA CYS A 75 5.00 -15.98 4.55
C CYS A 75 3.67 -16.16 3.80
N PRO A 76 2.61 -16.70 4.44
CA PRO A 76 1.27 -16.73 3.84
C PRO A 76 0.78 -15.33 3.44
N SER A 77 0.20 -15.22 2.24
CA SER A 77 -0.10 -13.94 1.57
C SER A 77 -1.20 -13.09 2.23
N TYR A 78 -2.01 -13.72 3.07
CA TYR A 78 -3.11 -13.12 3.83
C TYR A 78 -2.66 -12.55 5.19
N LEU A 79 -1.43 -12.83 5.64
CA LEU A 79 -0.89 -12.28 6.89
C LEU A 79 -0.36 -10.86 6.64
N ASP A 80 -1.28 -9.91 6.52
CA ASP A 80 -0.97 -8.53 6.14
C ASP A 80 0.01 -7.85 7.11
N TYR A 81 -0.04 -8.16 8.41
CA TYR A 81 0.83 -7.51 9.41
C TYR A 81 2.29 -7.94 9.25
N ASP A 82 2.55 -9.23 9.11
CA ASP A 82 3.89 -9.79 8.94
C ASP A 82 4.53 -9.34 7.62
N ILE A 83 3.75 -9.38 6.54
CA ILE A 83 4.16 -8.86 5.23
C ILE A 83 4.50 -7.36 5.35
N ALA A 84 3.66 -6.58 6.04
CA ALA A 84 3.92 -5.16 6.23
C ALA A 84 5.22 -4.91 7.00
N ILE A 85 5.56 -5.70 8.02
CA ILE A 85 6.82 -5.59 8.76
C ILE A 85 8.00 -5.83 7.84
N ILE A 86 7.96 -6.90 7.03
CA ILE A 86 9.08 -7.25 6.16
C ILE A 86 9.31 -6.15 5.11
N HIS A 87 8.25 -5.68 4.43
CA HIS A 87 8.37 -4.56 3.49
C HIS A 87 8.83 -3.26 4.15
N SER A 88 8.41 -3.02 5.40
CA SER A 88 8.89 -1.89 6.21
C SER A 88 10.42 -1.94 6.33
N ASN A 89 10.99 -3.12 6.63
CA ASN A 89 12.43 -3.31 6.78
C ASN A 89 13.17 -3.27 5.43
N ILE A 90 12.60 -3.81 4.35
CA ILE A 90 13.14 -3.65 2.99
C ILE A 90 13.25 -2.17 2.62
N ALA A 91 12.22 -1.37 2.89
CA ALA A 91 12.27 0.08 2.67
C ALA A 91 13.40 0.75 3.47
N ALA A 92 13.68 0.28 4.69
CA ALA A 92 14.80 0.77 5.48
C ALA A 92 16.17 0.41 4.86
N CYS A 93 16.28 -0.76 4.22
CA CYS A 93 17.49 -1.15 3.48
C CYS A 93 17.70 -0.25 2.26
N HIS A 94 16.67 -0.05 1.45
CA HIS A 94 16.73 0.82 0.28
C HIS A 94 17.07 2.28 0.63
N LEU A 95 16.55 2.79 1.75
CA LEU A 95 16.97 4.11 2.27
C LEU A 95 18.45 4.20 2.61
N LYS A 96 19.08 3.09 3.03
CA LYS A 96 20.52 3.05 3.32
C LYS A 96 21.37 2.89 2.06
N LEU A 97 20.80 2.30 1.02
CA LEU A 97 21.41 2.19 -0.32
C LEU A 97 21.16 3.43 -1.18
N GLU A 98 20.40 4.41 -0.69
CA GLU A 98 19.98 5.60 -1.44
C GLU A 98 19.15 5.26 -2.71
N ASP A 99 18.57 4.06 -2.76
CA ASP A 99 17.57 3.70 -3.77
C ASP A 99 16.20 4.21 -3.33
N TRP A 100 15.96 5.48 -3.60
CA TRP A 100 14.76 6.16 -3.14
C TRP A 100 13.48 5.60 -3.76
N LYS A 101 13.53 5.13 -5.02
CA LYS A 101 12.34 4.61 -5.70
C LYS A 101 11.92 3.27 -5.09
N ALA A 102 12.85 2.34 -4.95
CA ALA A 102 12.57 1.05 -4.34
C ALA A 102 12.15 1.20 -2.86
N ALA A 103 12.67 2.22 -2.15
CA ALA A 103 12.21 2.56 -0.80
C ALA A 103 10.76 3.04 -0.77
N VAL A 104 10.33 3.88 -1.72
CA VAL A 104 8.94 4.35 -1.83
C VAL A 104 8.01 3.19 -2.17
N ASP A 105 8.37 2.32 -3.10
CA ASP A 105 7.55 1.18 -3.52
C ASP A 105 7.35 0.21 -2.35
N SER A 106 8.44 -0.17 -1.68
CA SER A 106 8.38 -1.07 -0.51
C SER A 106 7.57 -0.47 0.64
N ALA A 107 7.73 0.83 0.92
CA ALA A 107 6.96 1.50 1.95
C ALA A 107 5.47 1.61 1.59
N THR A 108 5.14 1.77 0.31
CA THR A 108 3.75 1.86 -0.16
C THR A 108 3.04 0.52 0.01
N VAL A 109 3.67 -0.60 -0.38
CA VAL A 109 3.13 -1.93 -0.13
C VAL A 109 2.88 -2.17 1.37
N SER A 110 3.81 -1.76 2.23
CA SER A 110 3.64 -1.88 3.69
C SER A 110 2.45 -1.07 4.19
N ILE A 111 2.25 0.17 3.71
CA ILE A 111 1.09 1.00 4.08
C ILE A 111 -0.23 0.39 3.59
N GLU A 112 -0.28 -0.10 2.35
CA GLU A 112 -1.47 -0.76 1.81
C GLU A 112 -1.88 -1.97 2.65
N ARG A 113 -0.91 -2.82 3.03
CA ARG A 113 -1.14 -3.97 3.91
C ARG A 113 -1.67 -3.55 5.28
N LEU A 114 -1.08 -2.53 5.90
CA LEU A 114 -1.56 -1.99 7.18
C LEU A 114 -2.94 -1.35 7.07
N SER A 115 -3.31 -0.82 5.91
CA SER A 115 -4.61 -0.19 5.67
C SER A 115 -5.73 -1.21 5.55
N LYS A 116 -5.43 -2.47 5.18
CA LYS A 116 -6.40 -3.58 5.22
C LYS A 116 -6.73 -4.00 6.64
N ILE A 117 -5.75 -3.93 7.55
CA ILE A 117 -5.93 -4.29 8.96
C ILE A 117 -6.70 -3.20 9.70
N ILE A 118 -6.27 -1.94 9.53
CA ILE A 118 -6.92 -0.77 10.13
C ILE A 118 -7.12 0.26 9.03
N PRO A 119 -8.34 0.41 8.49
CA PRO A 119 -8.60 1.44 7.51
C PRO A 119 -8.23 2.84 8.03
N PRO A 120 -7.65 3.70 7.18
CA PRO A 120 -7.40 5.08 7.56
C PRO A 120 -8.75 5.77 7.86
N THR A 121 -8.79 6.56 8.94
CA THR A 121 -10.01 7.30 9.28
C THR A 121 -10.30 8.35 8.21
N PRO A 122 -11.57 8.76 8.01
CA PRO A 122 -11.91 9.77 7.00
C PRO A 122 -11.17 11.11 7.15
N GLN A 123 -10.66 11.43 8.34
CA GLN A 123 -9.85 12.63 8.58
C GLN A 123 -8.42 12.53 7.99
N GLU A 124 -7.91 11.33 7.73
CA GLU A 124 -6.61 11.09 7.08
C GLU A 124 -6.68 11.19 5.53
N LYS A 125 -7.90 11.21 4.96
CA LYS A 125 -8.13 11.31 3.51
C LYS A 125 -8.28 12.78 3.09
N GLY A 126 -7.16 13.50 3.08
CA GLY A 126 -7.07 14.78 2.37
C GLY A 126 -7.25 14.56 0.86
N ASP A 127 -8.41 14.95 0.34
CA ASP A 127 -8.69 15.34 -1.05
C ASP A 127 -8.18 14.46 -2.22
N GLU A 128 -8.35 13.15 -2.15
CA GLU A 128 -8.38 12.30 -3.35
C GLU A 128 -9.82 12.04 -3.78
N SER A 129 -10.34 12.96 -4.59
CA SER A 129 -11.63 12.83 -5.24
C SER A 129 -11.68 11.67 -6.25
N LYS A 130 -12.77 10.88 -6.13
CA LYS A 130 -13.46 10.04 -7.12
C LYS A 130 -12.96 8.59 -7.34
N GLY A 131 -13.69 7.70 -6.66
CA GLY A 131 -14.41 6.64 -7.36
C GLY A 131 -13.75 5.26 -7.35
N LYS A 132 -13.98 4.49 -6.29
CA LYS A 132 -14.19 3.04 -6.39
C LYS A 132 -14.89 2.53 -5.13
N GLN A 133 -15.85 1.63 -5.36
CA GLN A 133 -16.73 1.03 -4.38
C GLN A 133 -15.94 0.48 -3.19
N ILE A 134 -16.31 0.95 -1.99
CA ILE A 134 -15.86 0.38 -0.73
C ILE A 134 -16.70 -0.88 -0.51
N GLN A 135 -16.04 -2.02 -0.59
CA GLN A 135 -16.61 -3.29 -0.16
C GLN A 135 -16.55 -3.33 1.36
N GLU A 136 -17.71 -3.55 1.98
CA GLU A 136 -17.94 -3.56 3.43
C GLU A 136 -16.89 -4.41 4.14
N SER A 137 -16.01 -3.74 4.88
CA SER A 137 -15.08 -4.38 5.81
C SER A 137 -15.52 -3.98 7.21
N LYS A 138 -15.84 -4.99 8.02
CA LYS A 138 -16.33 -4.96 9.40
C LYS A 138 -16.12 -3.62 10.11
N GLU A 139 -17.23 -2.98 10.47
CA GLU A 139 -17.26 -1.82 11.37
C GLU A 139 -16.36 -2.10 12.58
N HIS A 140 -15.26 -1.35 12.68
CA HIS A 140 -14.57 -1.21 13.95
C HIS A 140 -15.39 -0.19 14.73
N THR A 141 -16.46 -0.66 15.35
CA THR A 141 -17.29 0.16 16.21
C THR A 141 -16.43 0.56 17.41
N ASP A 142 -16.29 1.86 17.61
CA ASP A 142 -15.86 2.45 18.88
C ASP A 142 -17.03 2.34 19.89
N ALA A 143 -17.66 1.17 19.92
CA ALA A 143 -18.85 0.89 20.70
C ALA A 143 -18.41 0.57 22.12
N VAL A 144 -18.91 1.37 23.05
CA VAL A 144 -18.83 1.09 24.48
C VAL A 144 -19.59 -0.23 24.71
N VAL A 145 -18.86 -1.31 24.99
CA VAL A 145 -19.44 -2.59 25.39
C VAL A 145 -19.76 -2.48 26.89
N GLU A 146 -21.05 -2.51 27.22
CA GLU A 146 -21.49 -2.62 28.62
C GLU A 146 -21.25 -4.06 29.10
N LEU A 147 -20.31 -4.21 30.03
CA LEU A 147 -20.09 -5.48 30.73
C LEU A 147 -21.24 -5.66 31.73
N SER A 148 -22.11 -6.66 31.47
CA SER A 148 -23.19 -7.02 32.38
C SER A 148 -22.65 -7.88 33.52
N GLY A 149 -22.70 -7.35 34.75
CA GLY A 149 -22.10 -7.92 35.97
C GLY A 149 -22.63 -9.26 36.49
N ASP A 150 -23.22 -10.11 35.66
CA ASP A 150 -23.78 -11.40 36.06
C ASP A 150 -22.82 -12.59 35.84
N ASP A 151 -21.73 -12.43 35.06
CA ASP A 151 -20.71 -13.47 34.83
C ASP A 151 -19.28 -12.89 34.75
N GLU A 152 -18.57 -12.90 35.89
CA GLU A 152 -17.20 -12.39 36.02
C GLU A 152 -16.20 -13.05 35.06
N GLU A 153 -16.40 -14.33 34.70
CA GLU A 153 -15.48 -15.05 33.79
C GLU A 153 -15.66 -14.57 32.34
N ALA A 154 -16.90 -14.32 31.92
CA ALA A 154 -17.20 -13.76 30.61
C ALA A 154 -16.65 -12.33 30.48
N GLU A 155 -16.77 -11.52 31.53
CA GLU A 155 -16.20 -10.16 31.56
C GLU A 155 -14.68 -10.17 31.42
N LEU A 156 -13.98 -11.07 32.13
CA LEU A 156 -12.53 -11.20 32.05
C LEU A 156 -12.06 -11.60 30.65
N LYS A 157 -12.75 -12.54 29.99
CA LYS A 157 -12.42 -12.95 28.61
C LYS A 157 -12.63 -11.82 27.62
N GLU A 158 -13.71 -11.05 27.76
CA GLU A 158 -13.97 -9.90 26.88
C GLU A 158 -12.97 -8.77 27.12
N LEU A 159 -12.61 -8.48 28.37
CA LEU A 159 -11.54 -7.52 28.70
C LEU A 159 -10.20 -7.92 28.10
N GLN A 160 -9.82 -9.20 28.16
CA GLN A 160 -8.59 -9.71 27.54
C GLN A 160 -8.62 -9.51 26.02
N ARG A 161 -9.73 -9.86 25.37
CA ARG A 161 -9.91 -9.67 23.93
C ARG A 161 -9.79 -8.19 23.52
N LEU A 162 -10.39 -7.28 24.28
CA LEU A 162 -10.29 -5.83 24.03
C LEU A 162 -8.84 -5.34 24.19
N GLN A 163 -8.14 -5.79 25.23
CA GLN A 163 -6.73 -5.46 25.45
C GLN A 163 -5.84 -5.96 24.29
N GLU A 164 -6.06 -7.18 23.81
CA GLU A 164 -5.33 -7.75 22.66
C GLU A 164 -5.58 -6.94 21.38
N GLN A 165 -6.82 -6.53 21.14
CA GLN A 165 -7.18 -5.68 20.01
C GLN A 165 -6.51 -4.30 20.09
N ASP A 166 -6.52 -3.66 21.25
CA ASP A 166 -5.84 -2.38 21.46
C ASP A 166 -4.32 -2.49 21.28
N GLU A 167 -3.72 -3.60 21.74
CA GLU A 167 -2.30 -3.86 21.53
C GLU A 167 -1.98 -4.06 20.04
N GLN A 168 -2.79 -4.84 19.32
CA GLN A 168 -2.65 -5.01 17.87
C GLN A 168 -2.81 -3.69 17.13
N ARG A 169 -3.82 -2.88 17.50
CA ARG A 169 -4.03 -1.54 16.94
C ARG A 169 -2.82 -0.65 17.16
N SER A 170 -2.30 -0.60 18.38
CA SER A 170 -1.12 0.17 18.75
C SER A 170 0.12 -0.28 17.95
N LYS A 171 0.33 -1.59 17.79
CA LYS A 171 1.40 -2.17 16.97
C LYS A 171 1.33 -1.74 15.51
N VAL A 172 0.13 -1.77 14.91
CA VAL A 172 -0.12 -1.35 13.52
C VAL A 172 0.12 0.15 13.36
N MET A 173 -0.41 0.99 14.25
CA MET A 173 -0.22 2.45 14.20
C MET A 173 1.25 2.85 14.33
N ARG A 174 1.98 2.20 15.25
CA ARG A 174 3.42 2.44 15.41
C ARG A 174 4.21 2.04 14.16
N LEU A 175 3.86 0.92 13.53
CA LEU A 175 4.50 0.49 12.29
C LEU A 175 4.18 1.46 11.14
N ARG A 176 2.91 1.88 11.02
CA ARG A 176 2.46 2.87 10.03
C ARG A 176 3.26 4.17 10.13
N GLY A 177 3.44 4.70 11.34
CA GLY A 177 4.27 5.89 11.57
C GLY A 177 5.71 5.71 11.08
N LYS A 178 6.34 4.56 11.36
CA LYS A 178 7.70 4.26 10.87
C LYS A 178 7.77 4.21 9.35
N VAL A 179 6.78 3.59 8.72
CA VAL A 179 6.75 3.41 7.26
C VAL A 179 6.48 4.73 6.55
N LEU A 180 5.53 5.54 7.03
CA LEU A 180 5.28 6.88 6.52
C LEU A 180 6.54 7.75 6.59
N MET A 181 7.27 7.70 7.71
CA MET A 181 8.52 8.44 7.86
C MET A 181 9.57 8.01 6.82
N ARG A 182 9.64 6.70 6.52
CA ARG A 182 10.57 6.16 5.50
C ARG A 182 10.18 6.62 4.10
N ARG A 183 8.88 6.54 3.75
CA ARG A 183 8.36 6.97 2.45
C ARG A 183 8.53 8.46 2.23
N ALA A 184 8.22 9.28 3.25
CA ALA A 184 8.37 10.73 3.20
C ALA A 184 9.82 11.14 2.96
N LYS A 185 10.77 10.50 3.64
CA LYS A 185 12.21 10.72 3.43
C LYS A 185 12.62 10.39 2.00
N ALA A 186 12.29 9.18 1.52
CA ALA A 186 12.64 8.78 0.16
C ALA A 186 12.04 9.72 -0.90
N LYS A 187 10.75 10.07 -0.79
CA LYS A 187 10.10 11.04 -1.69
C LYS A 187 10.74 12.43 -1.66
N THR A 188 11.22 12.87 -0.49
CA THR A 188 11.92 14.16 -0.34
C THR A 188 13.25 14.18 -1.09
N GLU A 189 13.96 13.04 -1.10
CA GLU A 189 15.22 12.88 -1.84
C GLU A 189 15.02 12.69 -3.35
N ILE A 190 13.95 12.00 -3.77
CA ILE A 190 13.57 11.92 -5.20
C ILE A 190 13.36 13.33 -5.77
N GLY A 191 12.72 14.20 -5.00
CA GLY A 191 12.39 15.55 -5.45
C GLY A 191 11.33 15.55 -6.55
N GLY A 192 11.28 16.63 -7.32
CA GLY A 192 10.21 16.84 -8.30
C GLY A 192 8.85 17.12 -7.66
N TRP A 193 7.94 17.70 -8.44
CA TRP A 193 6.68 18.22 -7.90
C TRP A 193 5.83 17.10 -7.28
N GLY A 194 5.64 15.99 -7.99
CA GLY A 194 4.81 14.87 -7.52
C GLY A 194 5.34 14.19 -6.26
N SER A 195 6.65 13.89 -6.18
CA SER A 195 7.19 13.23 -4.99
C SER A 195 7.27 14.18 -3.80
N LEU A 196 7.63 15.45 -3.99
CA LEU A 196 7.63 16.42 -2.89
C LEU A 196 6.23 16.65 -2.32
N GLN A 197 5.20 16.69 -3.17
CA GLN A 197 3.80 16.76 -2.75
C GLN A 197 3.42 15.52 -1.93
N GLY A 198 3.72 14.33 -2.44
CA GLY A 198 3.47 13.08 -1.71
C GLY A 198 4.29 12.94 -0.42
N ALA A 199 5.45 13.60 -0.30
CA ALA A 199 6.22 13.65 0.94
C ALA A 199 5.53 14.54 1.98
N ALA A 200 5.00 15.68 1.56
CA ALA A 200 4.27 16.59 2.44
C ALA A 200 3.02 15.91 3.02
N GLU A 201 2.28 15.16 2.20
CA GLU A 201 1.12 14.36 2.65
C GLU A 201 1.52 13.32 3.71
N ASP A 202 2.61 12.58 3.48
CA ASP A 202 3.11 11.60 4.46
C ASP A 202 3.51 12.28 5.79
N TYR A 203 4.14 13.46 5.73
CA TYR A 203 4.48 14.23 6.94
C TYR A 203 3.26 14.85 7.63
N GLN A 204 2.23 15.26 6.89
CA GLN A 204 0.97 15.75 7.46
C GLN A 204 0.24 14.63 8.21
N ALA A 205 0.16 13.44 7.62
CA ALA A 205 -0.39 12.26 8.29
C ALA A 205 0.34 11.96 9.60
N LEU A 206 1.68 12.04 9.60
CA LEU A 206 2.49 11.88 10.81
C LEU A 206 2.25 12.96 11.86
N ALA A 207 2.03 14.21 11.45
CA ALA A 207 1.75 15.31 12.38
C ALA A 207 0.40 15.13 13.09
N GLY A 208 -0.56 14.43 12.47
CA GLY A 208 -1.83 14.05 13.09
C GLY A 208 -1.73 12.93 14.14
N THR A 209 -0.58 12.26 14.27
CA THR A 209 -0.41 11.17 15.24
C THR A 209 0.02 11.68 16.61
N GLU A 210 -0.71 11.27 17.67
CA GLU A 210 -0.46 11.75 19.03
C GLU A 210 0.87 11.22 19.62
N ASN A 211 1.21 9.97 19.32
CA ASN A 211 2.29 9.21 19.96
C ASN A 211 3.58 9.07 19.13
N LEU A 212 3.93 10.09 18.35
CA LEU A 212 5.19 10.09 17.62
C LEU A 212 6.41 10.40 18.56
N PRO A 213 7.55 9.71 18.42
CA PRO A 213 8.77 10.02 19.17
C PRO A 213 9.20 11.48 19.02
N ALA A 214 9.82 12.07 20.04
CA ALA A 214 10.19 13.48 20.05
C ALA A 214 11.13 13.89 18.90
N ASP A 215 12.09 13.03 18.56
CA ASP A 215 13.01 13.28 17.44
C ASP A 215 12.28 13.23 16.10
N ASP A 216 11.37 12.27 15.93
CA ASP A 216 10.54 12.18 14.72
C ASP A 216 9.61 13.39 14.60
N LYS A 217 9.01 13.87 15.71
CA LYS A 217 8.21 15.11 15.74
C LYS A 217 9.00 16.32 15.22
N ARG A 218 10.27 16.46 15.64
CA ARG A 218 11.14 17.55 15.16
C ARG A 218 11.43 17.45 13.65
N VAL A 219 11.65 16.24 13.15
CA VAL A 219 11.87 15.98 11.72
C VAL A 219 10.62 16.36 10.91
N VAL A 220 9.44 15.90 11.35
CA VAL A 220 8.16 16.22 10.71
C VAL A 220 7.91 17.72 10.67
N GLN A 221 8.03 18.42 11.80
CA GLN A 221 7.82 19.86 11.88
C GLN A 221 8.77 20.65 10.97
N ARG A 222 10.04 20.23 10.90
CA ARG A 222 11.01 20.85 10.00
C ARG A 222 10.60 20.64 8.54
N ALA A 223 10.30 19.41 8.16
CA ALA A 223 9.91 19.08 6.79
C ALA A 223 8.67 19.85 6.35
N LEU A 224 7.65 19.96 7.21
CA LEU A 224 6.42 20.72 6.91
C LEU A 224 6.64 22.23 6.74
N ARG A 225 7.72 22.78 7.30
CA ARG A 225 8.10 24.17 7.09
C ARG A 225 8.87 24.38 5.77
N GLU A 226 9.65 23.40 5.35
CA GLU A 226 10.58 23.52 4.22
C GLU A 226 9.95 23.03 2.89
N LEU A 227 9.11 22.01 2.93
CA LEU A 227 8.50 21.41 1.74
C LEU A 227 7.61 22.36 0.93
N PRO A 228 6.79 23.27 1.50
CA PRO A 228 5.91 24.13 0.70
C PRO A 228 6.66 24.97 -0.34
N GLU A 229 7.81 25.54 0.04
CA GLU A 229 8.64 26.33 -0.87
C GLU A 229 9.30 25.44 -1.94
N ARG A 230 9.81 24.26 -1.56
CA ARG A 230 10.38 23.29 -2.50
C ARG A 230 9.34 22.80 -3.51
N ILE A 231 8.12 22.53 -3.08
CA ILE A 231 6.99 22.12 -3.93
C ILE A 231 6.66 23.23 -4.92
N LYS A 232 6.58 24.49 -4.47
CA LYS A 232 6.31 25.64 -5.34
C LYS A 232 7.38 25.78 -6.43
N GLN A 233 8.66 25.74 -6.04
CA GLN A 233 9.77 25.83 -6.98
C GLN A 233 9.78 24.67 -8.00
N ALA A 234 9.56 23.44 -7.54
CA ALA A 234 9.48 22.27 -8.42
C ALA A 234 8.29 22.38 -9.39
N ARG A 235 7.13 22.83 -8.91
CA ARG A 235 5.93 23.04 -9.74
C ARG A 235 6.16 24.08 -10.82
N GLU A 236 6.71 25.25 -10.47
CA GLU A 236 6.99 26.32 -11.43
C GLU A 236 7.98 25.87 -12.51
N LYS A 237 9.04 25.16 -12.10
CA LYS A 237 10.04 24.60 -13.01
C LYS A 237 9.44 23.58 -13.97
N GLU A 238 8.76 22.56 -13.45
CA GLU A 238 8.19 21.49 -14.27
C GLU A 238 7.07 22.00 -15.19
N MET A 239 6.24 22.92 -14.71
CA MET A 239 5.21 23.58 -15.54
C MET A 239 5.85 24.41 -16.65
N GLY A 240 6.95 25.11 -16.36
CA GLY A 240 7.73 25.84 -17.36
C GLY A 240 8.30 24.92 -18.44
N ASP A 241 8.91 23.80 -18.03
CA ASP A 241 9.48 22.80 -18.95
C ASP A 241 8.39 22.14 -19.82
N MET A 242 7.23 21.82 -19.24
CA MET A 242 6.08 21.29 -19.98
C MET A 242 5.53 22.31 -20.98
N MET A 243 5.39 23.57 -20.58
CA MET A 243 4.95 24.64 -21.46
C MET A 243 5.93 24.88 -22.60
N GLY A 244 7.24 24.81 -22.32
CA GLY A 244 8.30 24.88 -23.33
C GLY A 244 8.19 23.76 -24.36
N LYS A 245 8.04 22.50 -23.92
CA LYS A 245 7.84 21.34 -24.81
C LYS A 245 6.56 21.45 -25.63
N LEU A 246 5.47 21.95 -25.05
CA LEU A 246 4.22 22.16 -25.76
C LEU A 246 4.35 23.25 -26.83
N LYS A 247 5.08 24.34 -26.52
CA LYS A 247 5.43 25.37 -27.50
C LYS A 247 6.29 24.83 -28.63
N GLU A 248 7.31 24.02 -28.32
CA GLU A 248 8.18 23.41 -29.32
C GLU A 248 7.39 22.48 -30.26
N LEU A 249 6.50 21.64 -29.71
CA LEU A 249 5.62 20.79 -30.49
C LEU A 249 4.66 21.62 -31.37
N GLY A 250 4.04 22.66 -30.80
CA GLY A 250 3.18 23.59 -31.54
C GLY A 250 3.94 24.30 -32.67
N ASN A 251 5.15 24.76 -32.39
CA ASN A 251 6.03 25.38 -33.38
C ASN A 251 6.46 24.40 -34.47
N GLY A 252 6.64 23.11 -34.16
CA GLY A 252 6.91 22.08 -35.18
C GLY A 252 5.77 21.94 -36.20
N ILE A 253 4.51 22.09 -35.76
CA ILE A 253 3.33 22.09 -36.64
C ILE A 253 3.18 23.41 -37.38
N LEU A 254 3.47 24.53 -36.73
CA LEU A 254 3.23 25.88 -37.25
C LEU A 254 4.37 26.39 -38.16
N SER A 255 5.59 25.92 -37.97
CA SER A 255 6.78 26.38 -38.69
C SER A 255 6.71 26.21 -40.22
N PRO A 256 6.18 25.10 -40.78
CA PRO A 256 5.95 24.97 -42.22
C PRO A 256 5.00 26.03 -42.82
N PHE A 257 4.21 26.69 -41.98
CA PHE A 257 3.29 27.77 -42.37
C PHE A 257 3.86 29.17 -42.11
N GLY A 258 5.11 29.28 -41.66
CA GLY A 258 5.74 30.55 -41.27
C GLY A 258 5.18 31.14 -39.97
N LEU A 259 4.55 30.31 -39.12
CA LEU A 259 3.90 30.72 -37.88
C LEU A 259 4.64 30.17 -36.66
N SER A 260 4.52 30.84 -35.52
CA SER A 260 4.95 30.37 -34.20
C SER A 260 3.85 30.56 -33.16
N THR A 261 3.88 29.73 -32.12
CA THR A 261 3.09 29.89 -30.89
C THR A 261 3.29 31.24 -30.22
N ASP A 262 4.41 31.94 -30.48
CA ASP A 262 4.65 33.29 -29.97
C ASP A 262 3.92 34.39 -30.78
N ASN A 263 3.48 34.10 -32.01
CA ASN A 263 2.65 35.02 -32.79
C ASN A 263 1.24 35.17 -32.21
N PHE A 264 0.78 34.24 -31.37
CA PHE A 264 -0.56 34.26 -30.77
C PHE A 264 -0.50 34.79 -29.34
N LYS A 265 -0.86 36.07 -29.14
CA LYS A 265 -0.91 36.69 -27.81
C LYS A 265 -2.30 36.70 -27.24
N PHE A 266 -2.45 36.11 -26.07
CA PHE A 266 -3.69 36.15 -25.30
C PHE A 266 -3.69 37.39 -24.38
N VAL A 267 -4.72 38.22 -24.51
CA VAL A 267 -4.96 39.39 -23.65
C VAL A 267 -6.26 39.16 -22.91
N GLN A 268 -6.21 39.16 -21.58
CA GLN A 268 -7.41 39.03 -20.75
C GLN A 268 -8.15 40.38 -20.69
N ASP A 269 -9.45 40.38 -20.98
CA ASP A 269 -10.31 41.55 -20.80
C ASP A 269 -10.66 41.71 -19.31
N PRO A 270 -10.21 42.78 -18.64
CA PRO A 270 -10.42 42.98 -17.22
C PRO A 270 -11.89 43.18 -16.80
N LYS A 271 -12.81 43.41 -17.75
CA LYS A 271 -14.25 43.60 -17.45
C LYS A 271 -15.07 42.33 -17.53
N THR A 272 -14.72 41.43 -18.44
CA THR A 272 -15.50 40.21 -18.73
C THR A 272 -14.80 38.94 -18.27
N GLY A 273 -13.50 39.01 -17.96
CA GLY A 273 -12.66 37.86 -17.66
C GLY A 273 -12.34 36.97 -18.87
N GLY A 274 -12.88 37.31 -20.05
CA GLY A 274 -12.66 36.59 -21.30
C GLY A 274 -11.25 36.83 -21.87
N TYR A 275 -10.73 35.84 -22.59
CA TYR A 275 -9.43 35.94 -23.28
C TYR A 275 -9.65 36.31 -24.74
N ASN A 276 -9.04 37.40 -25.21
CA ASN A 276 -8.96 37.75 -26.62
C ASN A 276 -7.60 37.32 -27.18
N MET A 277 -7.58 36.71 -28.37
CA MET A 277 -6.35 36.24 -29.01
C MET A 277 -5.99 37.20 -30.15
N ASN A 278 -4.87 37.89 -30.02
CA ASN A 278 -4.32 38.78 -31.04
C ASN A 278 -3.15 38.10 -31.74
N PHE A 279 -3.14 38.18 -33.07
CA PHE A 279 -2.03 37.70 -33.89
C PHE A 279 -1.03 38.85 -34.13
N GLN A 280 0.24 38.62 -33.80
CA GLN A 280 1.35 39.50 -34.16
C GLN A 280 2.20 38.80 -35.22
N SER A 281 2.22 39.39 -36.42
CA SER A 281 3.03 38.96 -37.56
C SER A 281 4.50 39.27 -37.38
#